data_AF-A0AA86JAS3-F1
#
_entry.id   AF-A0AA86JAS3-F1
#
_cell.length_a   1.000
_cell.length_b   1.000
_cell.length_c   1.000
_cell.angle_alpha   90.00
_cell.angle_beta   90.00
_cell.angle_gamma   90.00
#
_symmetry.space_group_name_H-M   'P 1'
#
loop_
_entity.id
_entity.type
_entity.pdbx_description
1 polymer ?
#
loop_
_entity_poly.entity_id
_entity_poly.type
_entity_poly.pdbx_seq_one_letter_code
_entity_poly.pdbx_strand_id
1 'polypeptide(L)'
;MLFAHREFRGMDKADRIRACYLHACLRYVQRDFMTNTTLRERFGIEEKNSSMASRIIRDTVAAGLIRCHDETVGSKARKYLPWWA
;
A
#
# COMPACT_ATOMS: atom_id res chain seq x y z
N MET A 1 -17.64 -11.99 7.21
CA MET A 1 -16.37 -12.75 7.09
C MET A 1 -15.28 -11.97 7.78
N LEU A 2 -14.70 -12.49 8.87
CA LEU A 2 -13.51 -11.89 9.48
C LEU A 2 -12.31 -12.13 8.55
N PHE A 3 -11.58 -11.07 8.23
CA PHE A 3 -10.36 -11.13 7.43
C PHE A 3 -9.27 -11.86 8.21
N ALA A 4 -9.27 -13.19 8.13
CA ALA A 4 -8.17 -14.01 8.61
C ALA A 4 -6.88 -13.64 7.85
N HIS A 5 -5.75 -13.67 8.55
CA HIS A 5 -4.43 -13.42 7.98
C HIS A 5 -4.18 -14.39 6.82
N ARG A 6 -4.28 -13.92 5.58
CA ARG A 6 -3.87 -14.65 4.37
C ARG A 6 -2.43 -14.27 4.07
N GLU A 7 -1.59 -15.26 3.84
CA GLU A 7 -0.25 -15.02 3.32
C GLU A 7 -0.32 -14.32 1.96
N PHE A 8 0.65 -13.46 1.65
CA PHE A 8 0.72 -12.72 0.40
C PHE A 8 0.60 -13.61 -0.85
N ARG A 9 1.13 -14.84 -0.78
CA ARG A 9 1.05 -15.85 -1.86
C ARG A 9 -0.38 -16.32 -2.12
N GLY A 10 -1.23 -16.33 -1.10
CA GLY A 10 -2.62 -16.72 -1.22
C GLY A 10 -3.55 -15.58 -1.63
N MET A 11 -3.10 -14.32 -1.68
CA MET A 11 -3.95 -13.17 -2.04
C MET A 11 -4.08 -12.99 -3.55
N ASP A 12 -5.32 -12.77 -4.02
CA ASP A 12 -5.55 -12.32 -5.39
C ASP A 12 -5.22 -10.83 -5.57
N LYS A 13 -5.34 -10.32 -6.80
CA LYS A 13 -5.05 -8.90 -7.08
C LYS A 13 -5.95 -7.96 -6.28
N ALA A 14 -7.24 -8.26 -6.18
CA ALA A 14 -8.21 -7.42 -5.49
C ALA A 14 -7.96 -7.38 -3.98
N ASP A 15 -7.57 -8.51 -3.39
CA ASP A 15 -7.17 -8.64 -1.99
C ASP A 15 -5.95 -7.78 -1.68
N ARG A 16 -4.94 -7.79 -2.56
CA ARG A 16 -3.74 -6.94 -2.41
C ARG A 16 -4.07 -5.46 -2.47
N ILE A 17 -4.95 -5.06 -3.41
CA ILE A 17 -5.44 -3.68 -3.54
C ILE A 17 -6.20 -3.27 -2.27
N ARG A 18 -7.14 -4.09 -1.80
CA ARG A 18 -7.89 -3.85 -0.56
C ARG A 18 -6.97 -3.75 0.65
N ALA A 19 -6.01 -4.66 0.79
CA ALA A 19 -5.06 -4.64 1.89
C ALA A 19 -4.15 -3.39 1.87
N CYS A 20 -3.73 -2.95 0.68
CA CYS A 20 -2.99 -1.70 0.50
C CYS A 20 -3.81 -0.47 0.90
N TYR A 21 -5.07 -0.40 0.47
CA TYR A 21 -5.98 0.67 0.87
C TYR A 21 -6.19 0.73 2.39
N LEU A 22 -6.48 -0.42 3.02
CA LEU A 22 -6.64 -0.51 4.47
C LEU A 22 -5.36 -0.12 5.21
N HIS A 23 -4.19 -0.39 4.62
CA HIS A 23 -2.91 0.07 5.16
C HIS A 23 -2.76 1.57 5.12
N ALA A 24 -3.08 2.20 4.00
CA ALA A 24 -3.08 3.65 3.90
C ALA A 24 -4.03 4.29 4.92
N CYS A 25 -5.22 3.73 5.11
CA CYS A 25 -6.20 4.21 6.09
C CYS A 25 -5.66 4.11 7.52
N LEU A 26 -5.12 2.94 7.89
CA LEU A 26 -4.57 2.72 9.22
C LEU A 26 -3.41 3.68 9.53
N ARG A 27 -2.50 3.87 8.58
CA ARG A 27 -1.36 4.78 8.72
C ARG A 27 -1.84 6.23 8.89
N TYR A 28 -2.80 6.67 8.08
CA TYR A 28 -3.36 8.01 8.19
C TYR A 28 -4.02 8.28 9.55
N VAL A 29 -4.81 7.32 10.06
CA VAL A 29 -5.43 7.44 11.40
C VAL A 29 -4.38 7.52 12.51
N GLN A 30 -3.23 6.86 12.32
CA GLN A 30 -2.07 6.96 13.22
C GLN A 30 -1.22 8.23 12.99
N ARG A 31 -1.69 9.19 12.19
CA ARG A 31 -0.96 10.40 11.80
C ARG A 31 0.37 10.13 11.09
N ASP A 32 0.42 9.04 10.34
CA ASP A 32 1.58 8.62 9.56
C ASP A 32 1.16 8.36 8.10
N PHE A 33 2.14 8.13 7.23
CA PHE A 33 1.92 7.92 5.81
C PHE A 33 2.23 6.47 5.41
N MET A 34 1.55 6.01 4.37
CA MET A 34 1.95 4.78 3.70
C MET A 34 3.11 5.07 2.75
N THR A 35 4.16 4.27 2.85
CA THR A 35 5.26 4.24 1.89
C THR A 35 5.46 2.82 1.36
N ASN A 36 6.26 2.66 0.30
CA ASN A 36 6.65 1.34 -0.20
C ASN A 36 7.24 0.47 0.92
N THR A 37 8.10 1.04 1.78
CA THR A 37 8.71 0.35 2.92
C THR A 37 7.67 -0.20 3.89
N THR A 38 6.75 0.65 4.35
CA THR A 38 5.71 0.21 5.31
C THR A 38 4.78 -0.85 4.71
N LEU A 39 4.54 -0.81 3.40
CA LEU A 39 3.70 -1.78 2.72
C LEU A 39 4.42 -3.12 2.54
N ARG A 40 5.74 -3.09 2.25
CA ARG A 40 6.57 -4.29 2.18
C ARG A 40 6.60 -5.03 3.50
N GLU A 41 6.83 -4.30 4.60
CA GLU A 41 6.82 -4.85 5.96
C GLU A 41 5.48 -5.54 6.26
N ARG A 42 4.36 -4.91 5.90
CA ARG A 42 3.02 -5.48 6.08
C ARG A 42 2.79 -6.78 5.30
N PHE A 43 3.33 -6.87 4.08
CA PHE A 43 3.16 -8.06 3.23
C PHE A 43 4.28 -9.10 3.37
N GLY A 44 5.29 -8.85 4.21
CA GLY A 44 6.48 -9.71 4.31
C GLY A 44 7.29 -9.76 3.01
N ILE A 45 7.30 -8.66 2.24
CA ILE A 45 8.04 -8.57 0.98
C ILE A 45 9.49 -8.16 1.27
N GLU A 46 10.43 -9.04 0.94
CA GLU A 46 11.87 -8.75 1.01
C GLU A 46 12.24 -7.49 0.20
N GLU A 47 13.26 -6.74 0.64
CA GLU A 47 13.68 -5.49 0.00
C GLU A 47 14.03 -5.66 -1.49
N LYS A 48 14.67 -6.79 -1.84
CA LYS A 48 14.98 -7.18 -3.23
C LYS A 48 13.74 -7.24 -4.14
N ASN A 49 12.57 -7.46 -3.54
CA ASN A 49 11.27 -7.57 -4.23
C ASN A 49 10.43 -6.29 -4.11
N SER A 50 11.06 -5.13 -3.85
CA SER A 50 10.36 -3.84 -3.70
C SER A 50 9.52 -3.41 -4.92
N SER A 51 9.84 -3.94 -6.09
CA SER A 51 9.05 -3.79 -7.32
C SER A 51 7.64 -4.36 -7.19
N MET A 52 7.43 -5.44 -6.42
CA MET A 52 6.11 -6.02 -6.17
C MET A 52 5.21 -5.05 -5.40
N ALA A 53 5.73 -4.47 -4.31
CA ALA A 53 5.00 -3.46 -3.54
C ALA A 53 4.69 -2.22 -4.40
N SER A 54 5.64 -1.78 -5.22
CA SER A 54 5.42 -0.67 -6.16
C SER A 54 4.32 -0.96 -7.17
N ARG A 55 4.16 -2.21 -7.62
CA ARG A 55 3.08 -2.61 -8.52
C ARG A 55 1.72 -2.55 -7.82
N ILE A 56 1.63 -3.04 -6.59
CA ILE A 56 0.40 -3.01 -5.78
C ILE A 56 -0.05 -1.57 -5.52
N ILE A 57 0.89 -0.69 -5.14
CA ILE A 57 0.61 0.74 -4.94
C ILE A 57 0.03 1.34 -6.21
N ARG A 58 0.66 1.08 -7.37
CA ARG A 58 0.21 1.59 -8.67
C ARG A 58 -1.18 1.07 -9.04
N ASP A 59 -1.43 -0.22 -8.84
CA ASP A 59 -2.75 -0.82 -9.05
C ASP A 59 -3.82 -0.19 -8.14
N THR A 60 -3.45 0.16 -6.90
CA THR A 60 -4.35 0.78 -5.91
C THR A 60 -4.62 2.26 -6.21
N VAL A 61 -3.61 2.99 -6.72
CA VAL A 61 -3.77 4.36 -7.26
C VAL A 61 -4.68 4.32 -8.50
N ALA A 62 -4.45 3.39 -9.42
CA ALA A 62 -5.28 3.23 -10.62
C ALA A 62 -6.74 2.86 -10.29
N ALA A 63 -6.95 2.13 -9.18
CA ALA A 63 -8.29 1.85 -8.64
C ALA A 63 -8.93 3.05 -7.92
N GLY A 64 -8.23 4.19 -7.79
CA GLY A 64 -8.74 5.40 -7.14
C GLY A 64 -8.87 5.30 -5.62
N LEU A 65 -8.24 4.31 -4.98
CA LEU A 65 -8.39 4.08 -3.54
C LEU A 65 -7.36 4.84 -2.69
N ILE A 66 -6.20 5.15 -3.28
CA ILE A 66 -5.15 5.93 -2.63
C ILE A 66 -4.64 7.01 -3.58
N ARG A 67 -4.07 8.07 -3.01
CA ARG A 67 -3.42 9.16 -3.76
C ARG A 67 -2.02 9.43 -3.25
N CYS A 68 -1.17 9.96 -4.12
CA CYS A 68 0.15 10.45 -3.72
C CYS A 68 -0.02 11.75 -2.94
N HIS A 69 0.61 11.87 -1.77
CA HIS A 69 0.57 13.10 -0.99
C HIS A 69 1.34 14.22 -1.71
N ASP A 70 2.52 13.89 -2.23
CA ASP A 70 3.39 14.83 -2.90
C ASP A 70 3.96 14.16 -4.15
N GLU A 71 3.67 14.73 -5.31
CA GLU A 71 4.15 14.23 -6.60
C GLU A 71 5.50 14.84 -7.02
N THR A 72 5.95 15.89 -6.31
CA THR A 72 7.23 16.57 -6.58
C THR A 72 8.42 15.79 -6.04
N VAL A 73 8.19 14.88 -5.09
CA VAL A 73 9.25 14.07 -4.46
C VAL A 73 9.63 12.86 -5.32
N GLY A 74 10.92 12.52 -5.26
CA GLY A 74 11.46 11.33 -5.92
C GLY A 74 10.76 10.04 -5.48
N SER A 75 10.82 9.00 -6.33
CA SER A 75 10.12 7.72 -6.14
C SER A 75 10.36 7.04 -4.79
N LYS A 76 11.53 7.22 -4.18
CA LYS A 76 11.88 6.70 -2.85
C LYS A 76 11.18 7.42 -1.69
N ALA A 77 10.85 8.69 -1.86
CA ALA A 77 10.27 9.54 -0.81
C ALA A 77 8.73 9.67 -0.94
N ARG A 78 8.12 9.03 -1.95
CA ARG A 78 6.67 9.09 -2.16
C ARG A 78 5.90 8.52 -0.98
N LYS A 79 4.97 9.34 -0.49
CA LYS A 79 4.02 9.05 0.57
C LYS A 79 2.63 8.96 -0.03
N TYR A 80 1.84 8.03 0.47
CA TYR A 80 0.50 7.76 -0.03
C TYR A 80 -0.52 7.87 1.11
N LEU A 81 -1.70 8.34 0.74
CA LEU A 81 -2.83 8.60 1.60
C LEU A 81 -4.09 7.91 1.03
N PRO A 82 -5.09 7.60 1.86
CA PRO A 82 -6.43 7.27 1.36
C PRO A 82 -6.95 8.37 0.44
N TRP A 83 -7.76 8.00 -0.56
CA TRP A 83 -8.28 8.96 -1.55
C TRP A 83 -9.07 10.14 -0.93
N TRP A 84 -9.71 9.93 0.22
CA TRP A 84 -10.54 10.89 0.93
C TRP A 84 -9.77 11.79 1.91
N ALA A 85 -8.47 11.56 2.09
CA ALA A 85 -7.61 12.26 3.05
C ALA A 85 -6.67 13.25 2.36
#